data_AF-X1U625-F1
#
_entry.id   AF-X1U625-F1
#
_cell.length_a   1.000
_cell.length_b   1.000
_cell.length_c   1.000
_cell.angle_alpha   90.00
_cell.angle_beta   90.00
_cell.angle_gamma   90.00
#
_symmetry.space_group_name_H-M   'P 1'
#
loop_
_entity.id
_entity.type
_entity.pdbx_description
1 polymer ?
#
loop_
_entity_poly.entity_id
_entity_poly.type
_entity_poly.pdbx_seq_one_letter_code
_entity_poly.pdbx_strand_id
1 'polypeptide(L)'
;TLNLIKDGMTKEEIQEQTGHVIAVKEVSFDVNEGEVFVIMGLSGSGKSTLIRCINRLIEPTKGQILVDGVDLATMNETELRATRRHKVCMVFPNQK
;
A
#
# COMPACT_ATOMS: atom_id res chain seq x y z
N THR A 1 -11.59 -11.01 -8.69
CA THR A 1 -11.28 -10.60 -7.30
C THR A 1 -11.87 -9.25 -6.92
N LEU A 2 -11.54 -8.14 -7.58
CA LEU A 2 -12.08 -6.82 -7.18
C LEU A 2 -13.63 -6.74 -7.21
N ASN A 3 -14.27 -7.38 -8.19
CA ASN A 3 -15.74 -7.44 -8.23
C ASN A 3 -16.31 -8.24 -7.05
N LEU A 4 -15.72 -9.41 -6.73
CA LEU A 4 -16.11 -10.22 -5.58
C LEU A 4 -16.04 -9.45 -4.24
N ILE A 5 -15.04 -8.56 -4.10
CA ILE A 5 -14.93 -7.68 -2.93
C ILE A 5 -16.12 -6.70 -2.88
N LYS A 6 -16.50 -6.11 -4.02
CA LYS A 6 -17.65 -5.19 -4.12
C LYS A 6 -18.98 -5.91 -3.84
N ASP A 7 -19.06 -7.18 -4.21
CA ASP A 7 -20.22 -8.03 -3.97
C ASP A 7 -20.33 -8.48 -2.50
N GLY A 8 -19.39 -8.02 -1.64
CA GLY A 8 -19.45 -8.23 -0.20
C GLY A 8 -18.83 -9.54 0.29
N MET A 9 -18.16 -10.30 -0.58
CA MET A 9 -17.51 -11.54 -0.16
C MET A 9 -16.39 -11.29 0.85
N THR A 10 -16.26 -12.24 1.77
CA THR A 10 -15.21 -12.26 2.79
C THR A 10 -13.85 -12.56 2.16
N LYS A 11 -12.77 -12.30 2.93
CA LYS A 11 -11.41 -12.56 2.48
C LYS A 11 -11.19 -14.07 2.27
N GLU A 12 -11.77 -14.88 3.14
CA GLU A 12 -11.65 -16.34 3.15
C GLU A 12 -12.30 -16.95 1.90
N GLU A 13 -13.53 -16.54 1.58
CA GLU A 13 -14.25 -16.99 0.38
C GLU A 13 -13.51 -16.61 -0.90
N ILE A 14 -12.98 -15.39 -0.96
CA ILE A 14 -12.20 -14.93 -2.12
C ILE A 14 -10.90 -15.71 -2.27
N GLN A 15 -10.23 -16.03 -1.16
CA GLN A 15 -9.02 -16.85 -1.18
C GLN A 15 -9.32 -18.27 -1.65
N GLU A 16 -10.40 -18.90 -1.18
CA GLU A 16 -10.81 -20.24 -1.60
C GLU A 16 -11.15 -20.28 -3.09
N GLN A 17 -11.90 -19.29 -3.58
CA GLN A 17 -12.38 -19.28 -4.97
C GLN A 17 -11.30 -18.85 -5.98
N THR A 18 -10.39 -17.96 -5.60
CA THR A 18 -9.45 -17.32 -6.55
C THR A 18 -7.97 -17.58 -6.26
N GLY A 19 -7.64 -18.10 -5.08
CA GLY A 19 -6.26 -18.22 -4.60
C GLY A 19 -5.61 -16.88 -4.23
N HIS A 20 -6.30 -15.75 -4.39
CA HIS A 20 -5.77 -14.42 -4.09
C HIS A 20 -5.97 -14.04 -2.63
N VAL A 21 -4.91 -13.53 -1.99
CA VAL A 21 -4.95 -13.04 -0.61
C VAL A 21 -5.19 -11.54 -0.59
N ILE A 22 -6.24 -11.10 0.11
CA ILE A 22 -6.48 -9.67 0.36
C ILE A 22 -5.60 -9.21 1.53
N ALA A 23 -4.54 -8.49 1.21
CA ALA A 23 -3.62 -7.94 2.22
C ALA A 23 -4.10 -6.60 2.80
N VAL A 24 -4.69 -5.74 1.97
CA VAL A 24 -5.18 -4.41 2.35
C VAL A 24 -6.54 -4.21 1.67
N LYS A 25 -7.55 -3.75 2.42
CA LYS A 25 -8.89 -3.45 1.90
C LYS A 25 -9.31 -2.06 2.36
N GLU A 26 -9.65 -1.20 1.40
CA GLU A 26 -10.31 0.11 1.61
C GLU A 26 -9.69 0.96 2.72
N VAL A 27 -8.37 1.17 2.65
CA VAL A 27 -7.65 2.02 3.59
C VAL A 27 -7.59 3.44 3.03
N SER A 28 -7.99 4.42 3.85
CA SER A 28 -7.87 5.86 3.55
C SER A 28 -7.38 6.58 4.80
N PHE A 29 -6.32 7.36 4.67
CA PHE A 29 -5.77 8.23 5.71
C PHE A 29 -4.89 9.29 5.06
N ASP A 30 -4.69 10.39 5.79
CA ASP A 30 -3.77 11.47 5.42
C ASP A 30 -2.74 11.62 6.53
N VAL A 31 -1.52 12.03 6.18
CA VAL A 31 -0.42 12.31 7.12
C VAL A 31 0.10 13.71 6.83
N ASN A 32 0.08 14.57 7.84
CA ASN A 32 0.50 15.95 7.70
C ASN A 32 2.02 16.10 7.76
N GLU A 33 2.52 17.24 7.25
CA GLU A 33 3.94 17.57 7.37
C GLU A 33 4.36 17.66 8.85
N GLY A 34 5.46 16.98 9.19
CA GLY A 34 5.96 16.90 10.57
C GLY A 34 5.20 15.92 11.47
N GLU A 35 4.16 15.25 10.97
CA GLU A 35 3.39 14.26 11.74
C GLU A 35 4.12 12.92 11.82
N VAL A 36 4.18 12.35 13.03
CA VAL A 36 4.62 10.97 13.24
C VAL A 36 3.38 10.06 13.23
N PHE A 37 3.16 9.37 12.12
CA PHE A 37 2.07 8.43 11.95
C PHE A 37 2.51 6.99 12.22
N VAL A 38 1.77 6.25 13.07
CA VAL A 38 2.12 4.88 13.47
C VAL A 38 1.04 3.90 13.02
N ILE A 39 1.44 2.89 12.23
CA ILE A 39 0.56 1.78 11.82
C ILE A 39 0.79 0.58 12.74
N MET A 40 -0.23 0.22 13.53
CA MET A 40 -0.20 -0.92 14.45
C MET A 40 -1.12 -2.06 14.00
N GLY A 41 -0.89 -3.27 14.52
CA GLY A 41 -1.75 -4.44 14.27
C GLY A 41 -1.02 -5.77 14.31
N LEU A 42 -1.79 -6.87 14.39
CA LEU A 42 -1.28 -8.25 14.49
C LEU A 42 -0.41 -8.66 13.30
N SER A 43 0.49 -9.63 13.49
CA SER A 43 1.24 -10.21 12.37
C SER A 43 0.29 -10.70 11.27
N GLY A 44 0.64 -10.47 10.00
CA GLY A 44 -0.20 -10.84 8.86
C GLY A 44 -1.35 -9.87 8.51
N SER A 45 -1.58 -8.81 9.30
CA SER A 45 -2.67 -7.84 9.04
C SER A 45 -2.46 -6.89 7.84
N GLY A 46 -1.39 -7.08 7.06
CA GLY A 46 -1.13 -6.27 5.85
C GLY A 46 -0.35 -4.98 6.03
N LYS A 47 0.09 -4.62 7.24
CA LYS A 47 0.83 -3.37 7.53
C LYS A 47 2.06 -3.16 6.65
N SER A 48 2.94 -4.16 6.58
CA SER A 48 4.16 -4.07 5.77
C SER A 48 3.85 -4.11 4.27
N THR A 49 2.70 -4.62 3.85
CA THR A 49 2.22 -4.53 2.47
C THR A 49 1.77 -3.11 2.18
N LEU A 50 0.96 -2.51 3.07
CA LEU A 50 0.53 -1.12 2.96
C LEU A 50 1.71 -0.15 2.85
N ILE A 51 2.71 -0.26 3.75
CA ILE A 51 3.90 0.61 3.70
C ILE A 51 4.68 0.43 2.38
N ARG A 52 4.78 -0.80 1.87
CA ARG A 52 5.42 -1.07 0.57
C ARG A 52 4.62 -0.53 -0.61
N CYS A 53 3.29 -0.50 -0.52
CA CYS A 53 2.44 0.14 -1.52
C CYS A 53 2.67 1.65 -1.56
N ILE A 54 2.80 2.32 -0.40
CA ILE A 54 3.10 3.76 -0.31
C ILE A 54 4.39 4.10 -1.06
N ASN A 55 5.44 3.29 -0.89
CA ASN A 55 6.70 3.47 -1.62
C ASN A 55 6.70 2.82 -3.03
N ARG A 56 5.57 2.29 -3.51
CA ARG A 56 5.40 1.47 -4.74
C ARG A 56 6.42 0.34 -4.91
N LEU A 57 6.96 -0.21 -3.81
CA LEU A 57 7.74 -1.45 -3.87
C LEU A 57 6.84 -2.65 -4.18
N ILE A 58 5.56 -2.50 -3.90
CA ILE A 58 4.46 -3.35 -4.37
C ILE A 58 3.51 -2.43 -5.11
N GLU A 59 3.05 -2.83 -6.30
CA GLU A 59 2.07 -2.06 -7.06
C GLU A 59 0.68 -2.15 -6.40
N PRO A 60 0.02 -1.02 -6.10
CA PRO A 60 -1.33 -1.05 -5.58
C PRO A 60 -2.30 -1.56 -6.66
N THR A 61 -3.21 -2.48 -6.28
CA THR A 61 -4.20 -3.01 -7.22
C THR A 61 -5.23 -1.96 -7.66
N LYS A 62 -5.56 -1.01 -6.78
CA LYS A 62 -6.45 0.13 -7.02
C LYS A 62 -6.20 1.18 -5.93
N GLY A 63 -6.39 2.45 -6.27
CA GLY A 63 -6.33 3.57 -5.33
C GLY A 63 -5.39 4.65 -5.84
N GLN A 64 -5.13 5.64 -4.99
CA GLN A 64 -4.22 6.76 -5.26
C GLN A 64 -3.32 6.95 -4.05
N ILE A 65 -2.09 7.40 -4.28
CA ILE A 65 -1.12 7.67 -3.22
C ILE A 65 -0.54 9.04 -3.52
N LEU A 66 -1.01 10.06 -2.81
CA LEU A 66 -0.61 11.44 -3.04
C LEU A 66 0.55 11.81 -2.12
N VAL A 67 1.68 12.24 -2.70
CA VAL A 67 2.81 12.82 -1.98
C VAL A 67 3.09 14.19 -2.57
N ASP A 68 3.03 15.23 -1.75
CA ASP A 68 3.12 16.64 -2.18
C ASP A 68 2.15 16.97 -3.32
N GLY A 69 0.94 16.39 -3.28
CA GLY A 69 -0.10 16.57 -4.30
C GLY A 69 0.11 15.77 -5.60
N VAL A 70 1.17 14.96 -5.70
CA VAL A 70 1.46 14.15 -6.89
C VAL A 70 1.10 12.68 -6.63
N ASP A 71 0.33 12.08 -7.54
CA ASP A 71 -0.07 10.67 -7.44
C ASP A 71 1.07 9.73 -7.86
N LEU A 72 1.62 9.02 -6.88
CA LEU A 72 2.69 8.04 -7.10
C LEU A 72 2.20 6.84 -7.91
N ALA A 73 0.92 6.47 -7.82
CA ALA A 73 0.35 5.30 -8.48
C ALA A 73 0.39 5.41 -10.01
N THR A 74 0.39 6.63 -10.54
CA THR A 74 0.39 6.90 -11.99
C THR A 74 1.76 7.25 -12.56
N MET A 75 2.78 7.41 -11.71
CA MET A 75 4.14 7.77 -12.16
C MET A 75 4.78 6.70 -13.04
N ASN A 76 5.57 7.14 -14.02
CA ASN A 76 6.47 6.25 -14.75
C ASN A 76 7.72 5.89 -13.91
N GLU A 77 8.54 4.95 -14.39
CA GLU A 77 9.72 4.49 -13.64
C GLU A 77 10.73 5.61 -13.33
N THR A 78 10.94 6.54 -14.25
CA THR A 78 11.92 7.63 -14.08
C THR A 78 11.47 8.58 -12.98
N GLU A 79 10.20 8.97 -13.01
CA GLU A 79 9.57 9.83 -11.99
C GLU A 79 9.60 9.14 -10.62
N LEU A 80 9.20 7.87 -10.56
CA LEU A 80 9.19 7.10 -9.32
C LEU A 80 10.60 6.97 -8.72
N ARG A 81 11.63 6.75 -9.55
CA ARG A 81 13.04 6.72 -9.11
C ARG A 81 13.51 8.09 -8.60
N ALA A 82 13.05 9.19 -9.19
CA ALA A 82 13.37 10.54 -8.68
C ALA A 82 12.71 10.78 -7.31
N THR A 83 11.42 10.44 -7.17
CA THR A 83 10.68 10.57 -5.92
C THR A 83 11.32 9.76 -4.79
N ARG A 84 11.70 8.50 -5.04
CA ARG A 84 12.41 7.65 -4.07
C ARG A 84 13.79 8.18 -3.66
N ARG A 85 14.42 9.04 -4.46
CA ARG A 85 15.71 9.64 -4.13
C ARG A 85 15.58 10.92 -3.30
N HIS A 86 14.47 11.65 -3.47
CA HIS A 86 14.35 13.00 -2.93
C HIS A 86 13.23 13.21 -1.91
N LYS A 87 12.22 12.32 -1.88
CA LYS A 87 10.98 12.53 -1.12
C LYS A 87 10.64 11.39 -0.17
N VAL A 88 11.00 10.16 -0.52
CA VAL A 88 10.64 8.97 0.27
C VAL A 88 11.89 8.18 0.61
N CYS A 89 12.08 7.89 1.89
CA CYS A 89 13.10 6.96 2.37
C CYS A 89 12.43 5.83 3.16
N MET A 90 12.98 4.63 3.08
CA MET A 90 12.46 3.47 3.80
C MET A 90 13.59 2.80 4.58
N VAL A 91 13.38 2.62 5.88
CA VAL A 91 14.28 1.87 6.75
C VAL A 91 13.64 0.53 7.04
N PHE A 92 14.39 -0.55 6.83
CA PHE A 92 13.95 -1.89 7.15
C PHE A 92 14.52 -2.32 8.50
N PRO A 93 13.70 -2.88 9.40
CA PRO A 93 14.22 -3.50 10.62
C PRO A 93 15.03 -4.74 10.19
N ASN A 94 16.34 -4.73 10.46
CA ASN A 94 17.31 -5.82 10.22
C ASN A 94 17.12 -6.57 8.90
N GLN A 95 17.77 -6.11 7.83
CA GLN A 95 18.08 -6.98 6.69
C GLN A 95 19.30 -7.83 7.07
N LYS A 96 19.10 -9.15 7.25
CA LYS A 96 20.19 -10.11 7.12
C LYS A 96 20.42 -10.41 5.65
#